data_AF-A0A2T5IY22-F1
#
_entry.id   AF-A0A2T5IY22-F1
#
_cell.length_a   1.000
_cell.length_b   1.000
_cell.length_c   1.000
_cell.angle_alpha   90.00
_cell.angle_beta   90.00
_cell.angle_gamma   90.00
#
_symmetry.space_group_name_H-M   'P 1'
#
loop_
_entity.id
_entity.type
_entity.pdbx_description
1 polymer ?
#
loop_
_entity_poly.entity_id
_entity_poly.type
_entity_poly.pdbx_seq_one_letter_code
_entity_poly.pdbx_strand_id
1 'polypeptide(L)'
;MKQKALDTRAFALIFAMLGLMATFLYLRSYFSQLAIDTRIGAVVTDQKQQLWLAVPDKLVVVNTQGSVIKQLDTNSLGLKHLVADLAFRTPEEMWLRDIKGQLYKCTSFSQCQKIEVVPRVDKMQYVKLTSRGDGNIVLTDNWQGQVFVLDGQGKILAQSTGTRLNHPNGALFTEQGFVQADTGGFRLMRWPYLKNSYIPNFTAPPELVVKTATMDMPQPMGVITPEDAQKIGKALAATFYNQPYFFEQMADGSWWILESGTVLDKGVLRQYDAQGKRVQTVETPNTDPISMTKLGQNNLILADSLNSKLLDVYYQKSQFLDNVVLTVSPFGDGTVRDILENVNQTRGNYQLVAKVCLFLIALIPLAAILLFRRLGYDLNAKL
;
A
#
# COMPACT_ATOMS: atom_id res chain seq x y z
N MET A 1 0.07 -57.98 -21.42
CA MET A 1 0.98 -56.96 -21.98
C MET A 1 2.26 -56.94 -21.16
N LYS A 2 3.45 -56.94 -21.78
CA LYS A 2 4.72 -56.81 -21.04
C LYS A 2 4.86 -55.36 -20.55
N GLN A 3 5.01 -55.15 -19.25
CA GLN A 3 5.29 -53.85 -18.66
C GLN A 3 6.70 -53.38 -19.08
N LYS A 4 6.83 -52.11 -19.46
CA LYS A 4 8.13 -51.48 -19.77
C LYS A 4 8.70 -50.80 -18.53
N ALA A 5 9.99 -51.04 -18.27
CA ALA A 5 10.76 -50.24 -17.32
C ALA A 5 10.94 -48.80 -17.83
N LEU A 6 11.22 -47.85 -16.93
CA LEU A 6 11.57 -46.48 -17.31
C LEU A 6 12.87 -46.49 -18.12
N ASP A 7 12.81 -45.97 -19.34
CA ASP A 7 13.93 -45.86 -20.27
C ASP A 7 14.28 -44.39 -20.54
N THR A 8 15.30 -44.15 -21.37
CA THR A 8 15.74 -42.79 -21.74
C THR A 8 14.60 -41.95 -22.31
N ARG A 9 13.64 -42.55 -23.02
CA ARG A 9 12.47 -41.85 -23.56
C ARG A 9 11.52 -41.40 -22.45
N ALA A 10 11.29 -42.27 -21.46
CA ALA A 10 10.52 -41.91 -20.28
C ALA A 10 11.15 -40.74 -19.51
N PHE A 11 12.47 -40.78 -19.30
CA PHE A 11 13.19 -39.67 -18.65
C PHE A 11 13.12 -38.37 -19.45
N ALA A 12 13.30 -38.41 -20.77
CA ALA A 12 13.16 -37.25 -21.63
C ALA A 12 11.75 -36.62 -21.51
N LEU A 13 10.71 -37.46 -21.46
CA LEU A 13 9.34 -37.01 -21.24
C LEU A 13 9.17 -36.36 -19.86
N ILE A 14 9.70 -36.97 -18.79
CA ILE A 14 9.69 -36.39 -17.43
C ILE A 14 10.34 -35.00 -17.43
N PHE A 15 11.53 -34.85 -18.01
CA PHE A 15 12.23 -33.56 -18.08
C PHE A 15 11.45 -32.53 -18.87
N ALA A 16 10.84 -32.92 -20.00
CA ALA A 16 9.98 -32.02 -20.78
C ALA A 16 8.78 -31.52 -19.95
N MET A 17 8.16 -32.39 -19.16
CA MET A 17 7.04 -32.04 -18.30
C MET A 17 7.45 -31.13 -17.13
N LEU A 18 8.60 -31.40 -16.51
CA LEU A 18 9.18 -30.51 -15.49
C LEU A 18 9.51 -29.13 -16.06
N GLY A 19 10.08 -29.06 -17.27
CA GLY A 19 10.34 -27.79 -17.97
C GLY A 19 9.06 -27.00 -18.26
N LEU A 20 7.99 -27.69 -18.66
CA LEU A 20 6.68 -27.09 -18.87
C LEU A 20 6.08 -26.56 -17.56
N MET A 21 6.15 -27.34 -16.46
CA MET A 21 5.71 -26.89 -15.14
C MET A 21 6.50 -25.67 -14.66
N ALA A 22 7.82 -25.66 -14.84
CA ALA A 22 8.67 -24.51 -14.49
C ALA A 22 8.28 -23.25 -15.28
N THR A 23 7.97 -23.41 -16.58
CA THR A 23 7.49 -22.32 -17.44
C THR A 23 6.16 -21.75 -16.91
N PHE A 24 5.19 -22.60 -16.57
CA PHE A 24 3.92 -22.13 -16.02
C PHE A 24 4.07 -21.53 -14.61
N LEU A 25 5.01 -22.01 -13.80
CA LEU A 25 5.32 -21.39 -12.50
C LEU A 25 5.88 -19.98 -12.68
N TYR A 26 6.79 -19.80 -13.64
CA TYR A 26 7.31 -18.49 -14.01
C TYR A 26 6.19 -17.56 -14.51
N LEU A 27 5.37 -18.01 -15.46
CA LEU A 27 4.25 -17.23 -15.99
C LEU A 27 3.24 -16.86 -14.90
N ARG A 28 2.91 -17.79 -14.00
CA ARG A 28 2.08 -17.51 -12.82
C ARG A 28 2.66 -16.37 -12.00
N SER A 29 3.96 -16.42 -11.69
CA SER A 29 4.63 -15.38 -10.91
C SER A 29 4.60 -14.03 -11.64
N TYR A 30 4.86 -14.04 -12.95
CA TYR A 30 4.85 -12.84 -13.79
C TYR A 30 3.47 -12.19 -13.83
N PHE A 31 2.42 -12.93 -14.16
CA PHE A 31 1.04 -12.40 -14.19
C PHE A 31 0.50 -12.03 -12.80
N SER A 32 0.94 -12.72 -11.74
CA SER A 32 0.61 -12.31 -10.37
C SER A 32 1.24 -10.95 -10.04
N GLN A 33 2.48 -10.72 -10.46
CA GLN A 33 3.12 -9.41 -10.29
C GLN A 33 2.43 -8.33 -11.12
N LEU A 34 2.07 -8.61 -12.38
CA LEU A 34 1.29 -7.65 -13.18
C LEU A 34 -0.05 -7.30 -12.54
N ALA A 35 -0.73 -8.28 -11.93
CA ALA A 35 -1.97 -8.03 -11.18
C ALA A 35 -1.73 -7.14 -9.95
N ILE A 36 -0.60 -7.29 -9.25
CA ILE A 36 -0.21 -6.42 -8.13
C ILE A 36 0.12 -5.00 -8.62
N ASP A 37 0.80 -4.89 -9.77
CA ASP A 37 1.20 -3.62 -10.38
C ASP A 37 0.01 -2.93 -11.10
N THR A 38 -1.13 -3.61 -11.27
CA THR A 38 -2.36 -3.08 -11.88
C THR A 38 -3.37 -2.70 -10.81
N ARG A 39 -3.17 -1.54 -10.18
CA ARG A 39 -4.02 -1.02 -9.10
C ARG A 39 -3.94 0.50 -9.03
N ILE A 40 -4.79 1.09 -8.20
CA ILE A 40 -4.55 2.46 -7.73
C ILE A 40 -3.22 2.45 -6.97
N GLY A 41 -2.25 3.24 -7.43
CA GLY A 41 -0.96 3.35 -6.79
C GLY A 41 -0.99 4.36 -5.65
N ALA A 42 -1.61 5.52 -5.87
CA ALA A 42 -1.66 6.62 -4.90
C ALA A 42 -2.90 7.49 -5.10
N VAL A 43 -3.40 8.07 -4.00
CA VAL A 43 -4.31 9.20 -4.02
C VAL A 43 -3.78 10.33 -3.16
N VAL A 44 -3.71 11.53 -3.71
CA VAL A 44 -3.16 12.71 -3.02
C VAL A 44 -3.90 13.94 -3.47
N THR A 45 -4.14 14.88 -2.56
CA THR A 45 -4.74 16.17 -2.89
C THR A 45 -3.64 17.22 -3.06
N ASP A 46 -3.73 18.03 -4.11
CA ASP A 46 -2.82 19.15 -4.33
C ASP A 46 -3.23 20.42 -3.56
N GLN A 47 -2.43 21.48 -3.70
CA GLN A 47 -2.69 22.77 -3.04
C GLN A 47 -3.96 23.47 -3.56
N LYS A 48 -4.47 23.08 -4.74
CA LYS A 48 -5.71 23.59 -5.34
C LYS A 48 -6.92 22.73 -4.97
N GLN A 49 -6.77 21.79 -4.03
CA GLN A 49 -7.81 20.85 -3.63
C GLN A 49 -8.29 19.96 -4.80
N GLN A 50 -7.40 19.64 -5.74
CA GLN A 50 -7.65 18.66 -6.78
C GLN A 50 -7.10 17.31 -6.33
N LEU A 51 -7.87 16.25 -6.58
CA LEU A 51 -7.47 14.89 -6.30
C LEU A 51 -6.62 14.37 -7.46
N TRP A 52 -5.40 13.94 -7.15
CA TRP A 52 -4.50 13.26 -8.07
C TRP A 52 -4.53 11.77 -7.78
N LEU A 53 -4.92 11.01 -8.81
CA LEU A 53 -5.02 9.56 -8.80
C LEU A 53 -3.91 8.98 -9.68
N ALA A 54 -3.03 8.18 -9.09
CA ALA A 54 -2.09 7.36 -9.84
C ALA A 54 -2.72 6.00 -10.14
N VAL A 55 -2.89 5.70 -11.43
CA VAL A 55 -3.37 4.40 -11.95
C VAL A 55 -2.35 3.88 -12.97
N PRO A 56 -2.46 2.63 -13.44
CA PRO A 56 -1.56 2.12 -14.46
C PRO A 56 -1.48 3.06 -15.67
N ASP A 57 -0.26 3.39 -16.04
CA ASP A 57 0.11 4.26 -17.17
C ASP A 57 -0.38 5.72 -17.11
N LYS A 58 -1.15 6.14 -16.09
CA LYS A 58 -1.72 7.50 -16.04
C LYS A 58 -1.70 8.15 -14.67
N LEU A 59 -1.57 9.48 -14.67
CA LEU A 59 -2.02 10.33 -13.56
C LEU A 59 -3.34 11.01 -13.97
N VAL A 60 -4.37 10.84 -13.16
CA VAL A 60 -5.71 11.41 -13.40
C VAL A 60 -5.95 12.50 -12.36
N VAL A 61 -6.26 13.70 -12.83
CA VAL A 61 -6.60 14.84 -11.98
C VAL A 61 -8.11 14.99 -11.96
N VAL A 62 -8.69 14.99 -10.76
CA VAL A 62 -10.13 15.02 -10.51
C VAL A 62 -10.44 16.23 -9.63
N ASN A 63 -11.53 16.95 -9.95
CA ASN A 63 -11.99 18.07 -9.12
C ASN A 63 -12.71 17.58 -7.84
N THR A 64 -13.16 18.51 -7.01
CA THR A 64 -13.88 18.20 -5.78
C THR A 64 -15.27 17.60 -6.00
N GLN A 65 -15.82 17.69 -7.22
CA GLN A 65 -17.10 17.08 -7.61
C GLN A 65 -16.92 15.65 -8.17
N GLY A 66 -15.69 15.16 -8.29
CA GLY A 66 -15.43 13.84 -8.85
C GLY A 66 -15.31 13.80 -10.37
N SER A 67 -15.20 14.94 -11.06
CA SER A 67 -15.01 14.99 -12.52
C SER A 67 -13.55 15.10 -12.94
N VAL A 68 -13.19 14.37 -13.98
CA VAL A 68 -11.83 14.39 -14.55
C VAL A 68 -11.55 15.75 -15.20
N ILE A 69 -10.51 16.44 -14.72
CA ILE A 69 -10.01 17.70 -15.27
C ILE A 69 -8.93 17.42 -16.32
N LYS A 70 -8.03 16.48 -16.02
CA LYS A 70 -6.83 16.22 -16.82
C LYS A 70 -6.38 14.78 -16.66
N GLN A 71 -5.83 14.22 -17.73
CA GLN A 71 -5.10 12.95 -17.71
C GLN A 71 -3.69 13.18 -18.26
N LEU A 72 -2.70 12.57 -17.61
CA LEU A 72 -1.30 12.60 -18.03
C LEU A 72 -0.85 11.16 -18.25
N ASP A 73 -0.30 10.86 -19.43
CA ASP A 73 0.34 9.58 -19.69
C ASP A 73 1.70 9.56 -18.96
N THR A 74 1.88 8.62 -18.04
CA THR A 74 3.12 8.48 -17.26
C THR A 74 4.33 8.15 -18.14
N ASN A 75 4.14 7.49 -19.29
CA ASN A 75 5.22 7.23 -20.25
C ASN A 75 5.70 8.53 -20.89
N SER A 76 4.79 9.46 -21.20
CA SER A 76 5.15 10.79 -21.72
C SER A 76 5.96 11.61 -20.69
N LEU A 77 5.77 11.33 -19.40
CA LEU A 77 6.55 11.92 -18.31
C LEU A 77 7.93 11.25 -18.11
N GLY A 78 8.22 10.17 -18.84
CA GLY A 78 9.46 9.39 -18.73
C GLY A 78 9.43 8.32 -17.63
N LEU A 79 8.25 8.00 -17.10
CA LEU A 79 8.05 6.97 -16.07
C LEU A 79 7.76 5.64 -16.76
N LYS A 80 8.35 4.54 -16.27
CA LYS A 80 8.21 3.20 -16.87
C LYS A 80 7.34 2.24 -16.05
N HIS A 81 6.93 2.68 -14.87
CA HIS A 81 6.37 1.83 -13.84
C HIS A 81 5.23 2.59 -13.13
N LEU A 82 4.31 1.84 -12.52
CA LEU A 82 3.23 2.41 -11.72
C LEU A 82 3.80 3.37 -10.67
N VAL A 83 3.23 4.59 -10.61
CA VAL A 83 3.49 5.54 -9.51
C VAL A 83 2.85 5.00 -8.24
N ALA A 84 3.67 4.57 -7.30
CA ALA A 84 3.26 3.98 -6.03
C ALA A 84 2.99 5.01 -4.93
N ASP A 85 3.58 6.21 -5.05
CA ASP A 85 3.23 7.34 -4.20
C ASP A 85 3.63 8.66 -4.85
N LEU A 86 3.05 9.77 -4.39
CA LEU A 86 3.38 11.10 -4.86
C LEU A 86 3.21 12.17 -3.77
N ALA A 87 3.88 13.30 -3.94
CA ALA A 87 3.69 14.47 -3.08
C ALA A 87 3.98 15.76 -3.84
N PHE A 88 3.27 16.83 -3.52
CA PHE A 88 3.48 18.15 -4.11
C PHE A 88 4.44 18.97 -3.26
N ARG A 89 5.63 19.28 -3.80
CA ARG A 89 6.57 20.21 -3.16
C ARG A 89 6.10 21.65 -3.31
N THR A 90 5.57 21.98 -4.48
CA THR A 90 4.99 23.29 -4.84
C THR A 90 3.79 23.06 -5.78
N PRO A 91 3.00 24.09 -6.15
CA PRO A 91 1.94 23.93 -7.16
C PRO A 91 2.39 23.41 -8.52
N GLU A 92 3.68 23.57 -8.85
CA GLU A 92 4.27 23.23 -10.14
C GLU A 92 5.32 22.12 -10.03
N GLU A 93 5.59 21.61 -8.83
CA GLU A 93 6.59 20.58 -8.62
C GLU A 93 6.01 19.43 -7.81
N MET A 94 6.07 18.25 -8.42
CA MET A 94 5.58 17.00 -7.86
C MET A 94 6.72 16.00 -7.80
N TRP A 95 6.79 15.28 -6.69
CA TRP A 95 7.69 14.17 -6.49
C TRP A 95 6.89 12.89 -6.61
N LEU A 96 7.43 11.95 -7.35
CA LEU A 96 6.82 10.65 -7.61
C LEU A 96 7.78 9.57 -7.18
N ARG A 97 7.22 8.49 -6.66
CA ARG A 97 7.95 7.24 -6.50
C ARG A 97 7.24 6.16 -7.30
N ASP A 98 8.01 5.38 -8.04
CA ASP A 98 7.47 4.21 -8.71
C ASP A 98 7.50 2.94 -7.84
N ILE A 99 6.80 1.90 -8.29
CA ILE A 99 6.73 0.61 -7.58
C ILE A 99 8.08 -0.14 -7.53
N LYS A 100 9.08 0.29 -8.30
CA LYS A 100 10.46 -0.22 -8.23
C LYS A 100 11.33 0.59 -7.27
N GLY A 101 10.77 1.60 -6.60
CA GLY A 101 11.43 2.41 -5.60
C GLY A 101 12.23 3.58 -6.18
N GLN A 102 12.12 3.85 -7.48
CA GLN A 102 12.81 4.99 -8.08
C GLN A 102 12.07 6.27 -7.75
N LEU A 103 12.83 7.31 -7.43
CA LEU A 103 12.31 8.64 -7.11
C LEU A 103 12.46 9.56 -8.31
N TYR A 104 11.42 10.33 -8.59
CA TYR A 104 11.40 11.28 -9.69
C TYR A 104 10.89 12.63 -9.21
N LYS A 105 11.41 13.69 -9.83
CA LYS A 105 10.94 15.07 -9.67
C LYS A 105 10.38 15.54 -11.00
N CYS A 106 9.15 16.02 -11.00
CA CYS A 106 8.46 16.51 -12.19
C CYS A 106 8.16 18.00 -12.01
N THR A 107 8.69 18.83 -12.91
CA THR A 107 8.44 20.28 -12.93
C THR A 107 7.46 20.61 -14.04
N SER A 108 6.44 21.42 -13.75
CA SER A 108 5.36 21.81 -14.66
C SER A 108 4.59 20.65 -15.30
N PHE A 109 4.70 19.44 -14.73
CA PHE A 109 4.02 18.22 -15.17
C PHE A 109 4.27 17.84 -16.64
N SER A 110 5.42 18.20 -17.21
CA SER A 110 5.77 17.90 -18.61
C SER A 110 6.83 16.81 -18.73
N GLN A 111 7.83 16.82 -17.84
CA GLN A 111 8.90 15.82 -17.81
C GLN A 111 9.33 15.56 -16.37
N CYS A 112 9.58 14.29 -16.06
CA CYS A 112 10.12 13.87 -14.78
C CYS A 112 11.60 13.52 -14.90
N GLN A 113 12.41 14.04 -14.00
CA GLN A 113 13.82 13.71 -13.85
C GLN A 113 13.97 12.70 -12.72
N LYS A 114 14.67 11.58 -12.98
CA LYS A 114 15.04 10.63 -11.94
C LYS A 114 16.02 11.30 -10.96
N ILE A 115 15.74 11.16 -9.67
CA ILE A 115 16.58 11.66 -8.58
C ILE A 115 17.36 10.47 -8.00
N GLU A 116 18.68 10.54 -8.03
CA GLU A 116 19.53 9.58 -7.35
C GLU A 116 19.62 9.97 -5.86
N VAL A 117 19.04 9.14 -5.00
CA VAL A 117 19.09 9.33 -3.54
C VAL A 117 20.11 8.37 -2.94
N VAL A 118 20.90 8.89 -1.99
CA VAL A 118 21.85 8.11 -1.18
C VAL A 118 21.36 8.19 0.26
N PRO A 119 21.12 7.07 0.99
CA PRO A 119 21.44 5.70 0.60
C PRO A 119 20.46 5.15 -0.44
N ARG A 120 21.00 4.24 -1.24
CA ARG A 120 20.31 3.58 -2.32
C ARG A 120 19.20 2.69 -1.75
N VAL A 121 17.95 3.05 -2.02
CA VAL A 121 16.74 2.35 -1.57
C VAL A 121 16.51 1.16 -2.51
N ASP A 122 17.40 0.16 -2.45
CA ASP A 122 17.63 -0.79 -3.55
C ASP A 122 16.63 -1.97 -3.67
N LYS A 123 15.46 -1.89 -3.04
CA LYS A 123 14.47 -2.99 -3.10
C LYS A 123 13.05 -2.45 -3.25
N MET A 124 12.16 -3.27 -3.82
CA MET A 124 10.71 -3.02 -3.86
C MET A 124 10.20 -2.79 -2.43
N GLN A 125 10.11 -1.52 -2.05
CA GLN A 125 9.83 -1.06 -0.69
C GLN A 125 8.70 -0.04 -0.77
N TYR A 126 7.68 -0.21 0.07
CA TYR A 126 6.66 0.81 0.25
C TYR A 126 7.33 1.98 0.97
N VAL A 127 7.24 3.17 0.40
CA VAL A 127 7.65 4.38 1.12
C VAL A 127 6.59 5.43 0.92
N LYS A 128 6.40 6.22 1.96
CA LYS A 128 5.53 7.39 1.92
C LYS A 128 6.35 8.60 1.51
N LEU A 129 5.86 9.34 0.53
CA LEU A 129 6.26 10.71 0.23
C LEU A 129 5.29 11.67 0.91
N THR A 130 5.84 12.61 1.68
CA THR A 130 5.07 13.68 2.32
C THR A 130 5.78 15.00 2.11
N SER A 131 5.02 16.06 1.85
CA SER A 131 5.52 17.41 1.66
C SER A 131 4.73 18.38 2.52
N ARG A 132 5.40 19.43 3.02
CA ARG A 132 4.75 20.55 3.70
C ARG A 132 4.46 21.73 2.76
N GLY A 133 5.00 21.71 1.54
CA GLY A 133 4.93 22.86 0.63
C GLY A 133 5.99 23.94 0.86
N ASP A 134 6.87 23.77 1.86
CA ASP A 134 7.97 24.68 2.20
C ASP A 134 9.30 24.34 1.49
N GLY A 135 9.27 23.37 0.58
CA GLY A 135 10.43 22.98 -0.23
C GLY A 135 11.12 21.68 0.20
N ASN A 136 10.76 21.08 1.34
CA ASN A 136 11.31 19.80 1.76
C ASN A 136 10.36 18.63 1.46
N ILE A 137 10.95 17.48 1.15
CA ILE A 137 10.23 16.21 0.98
C ILE A 137 10.67 15.26 2.08
N VAL A 138 9.72 14.60 2.71
CA VAL A 138 10.00 13.48 3.60
C VAL A 138 9.74 12.18 2.86
N LEU A 139 10.70 11.28 2.97
CA LEU A 139 10.67 9.93 2.44
C LEU A 139 10.73 8.93 3.60
N THR A 140 9.69 8.12 3.77
CA THR A 140 9.57 7.16 4.87
C THR A 140 9.79 5.74 4.38
N ASP A 141 10.99 5.18 4.54
CA ASP A 141 11.33 3.79 4.15
C ASP A 141 10.78 2.77 5.15
N ASN A 142 9.74 2.05 4.73
CA ASN A 142 9.06 1.11 5.60
C ASN A 142 9.89 -0.13 5.97
N TRP A 143 10.88 -0.51 5.17
CA TRP A 143 11.64 -1.74 5.34
C TRP A 143 12.87 -1.52 6.20
N GLN A 144 13.57 -0.41 5.94
CA GLN A 144 14.67 0.03 6.78
C GLN A 144 14.17 0.59 8.12
N GLY A 145 12.90 0.97 8.19
CA GLY A 145 12.32 1.59 9.38
C GLY A 145 12.91 2.98 9.61
N GLN A 146 13.13 3.72 8.52
CA GLN A 146 13.84 4.99 8.53
C GLN A 146 13.04 6.09 7.83
N VAL A 147 13.24 7.32 8.29
CA VAL A 147 12.68 8.53 7.69
C VAL A 147 13.84 9.40 7.22
N PHE A 148 13.73 9.91 6.01
CA PHE A 148 14.68 10.82 5.39
C PHE A 148 13.99 12.15 5.07
N VAL A 149 14.66 13.25 5.33
CA VAL A 149 14.24 14.59 4.92
C VAL A 149 15.16 15.00 3.79
N LEU A 150 14.59 15.31 2.64
CA LEU A 150 15.28 15.63 1.40
C LEU A 150 15.04 17.09 1.03
N ASP A 151 16.08 17.73 0.51
CA ASP A 151 15.94 19.03 -0.15
C ASP A 151 15.36 18.89 -1.57
N GLY A 152 15.19 20.02 -2.24
CA GLY A 152 14.65 20.09 -3.59
C GLY A 152 15.48 19.43 -4.71
N GLN A 153 16.71 18.99 -4.40
CA GLN A 153 17.59 18.24 -5.30
C GLN A 153 17.75 16.78 -4.87
N GLY A 154 17.10 16.36 -3.79
CA GLY A 154 17.15 14.99 -3.28
C GLY A 154 18.30 14.73 -2.33
N LYS A 155 19.00 15.78 -1.87
CA LYS A 155 20.05 15.64 -0.87
C LYS A 155 19.41 15.41 0.50
N ILE A 156 19.93 14.44 1.26
CA ILE A 156 19.53 14.24 2.65
C ILE A 156 19.93 15.45 3.50
N LEU A 157 18.95 16.05 4.15
CA LEU A 157 19.09 17.07 5.17
C LEU A 157 19.08 16.47 6.58
N ALA A 158 18.25 15.45 6.81
CA ALA A 158 18.16 14.74 8.07
C ALA A 158 17.69 13.29 7.87
N GLN A 159 18.04 12.43 8.82
CA GLN A 159 17.68 11.01 8.83
C GLN A 159 17.35 10.56 10.25
N SER A 160 16.35 9.68 10.40
CA SER A 160 16.07 9.04 11.68
C SER A 160 17.18 8.04 12.04
N THR A 161 18.05 8.40 12.99
CA THR A 161 19.11 7.52 13.50
C THR A 161 18.72 6.92 14.85
N GLY A 162 19.03 5.65 15.08
CA GLY A 162 18.91 5.01 16.41
C GLY A 162 17.50 4.59 16.85
N THR A 163 16.43 5.13 16.25
CA THR A 163 15.05 4.64 16.46
C THR A 163 14.63 3.82 15.23
N ARG A 164 14.61 2.49 15.37
CA ARG A 164 14.09 1.63 14.31
C ARG A 164 12.57 1.62 14.36
N LEU A 165 11.94 2.28 13.39
CA LEU A 165 10.50 2.23 13.20
C LEU A 165 10.09 0.84 12.68
N ASN A 166 8.95 0.34 13.10
CA ASN A 166 8.41 -0.93 12.63
C ASN A 166 7.37 -0.67 11.54
N HIS A 167 7.77 -0.81 10.28
CA HIS A 167 6.93 -0.56 9.10
C HIS A 167 6.30 0.84 9.07
N PRO A 168 7.07 1.93 9.01
CA PRO A 168 6.50 3.27 8.95
C PRO A 168 5.81 3.51 7.58
N ASN A 169 4.48 3.66 7.55
CA ASN A 169 3.71 3.73 6.29
C ASN A 169 2.99 5.07 6.03
N GLY A 170 2.63 5.83 7.07
CA GLY A 170 1.92 7.11 6.94
C GLY A 170 2.70 8.24 7.58
N ALA A 171 2.70 9.42 6.98
CA ALA A 171 3.45 10.56 7.50
C ALA A 171 2.79 11.88 7.15
N LEU A 172 2.82 12.84 8.08
CA LEU A 172 2.22 14.16 7.90
C LEU A 172 3.03 15.23 8.63
N PHE A 173 3.18 16.40 8.01
CA PHE A 173 3.65 17.59 8.68
C PHE A 173 2.50 18.29 9.41
N THR A 174 2.72 18.66 10.66
CA THR A 174 1.79 19.49 11.45
C THR A 174 2.47 20.77 11.93
N GLU A 175 1.71 21.67 12.54
CA GLU A 175 2.28 22.85 13.19
C GLU A 175 3.23 22.46 14.34
N GLN A 176 2.93 21.38 15.06
CA GLN A 176 3.62 20.95 16.28
C GLN A 176 4.85 20.06 16.00
N GLY A 177 4.92 19.46 14.81
CA GLY A 177 5.98 18.52 14.47
C GLY A 177 5.65 17.65 13.28
N PHE A 178 6.56 16.74 12.97
CA PHE A 178 6.36 15.73 11.94
C PHE A 178 5.82 14.46 12.58
N VAL A 179 4.62 14.04 12.16
CA VAL A 179 3.94 12.86 12.68
C VAL A 179 4.16 11.69 11.73
N GLN A 180 4.41 10.52 12.30
CA GLN A 180 4.70 9.28 11.59
C GLN A 180 3.89 8.15 12.20
N ALA A 181 3.23 7.37 11.36
CA ALA A 181 2.63 6.10 11.76
C ALA A 181 3.73 5.05 11.86
N ASP A 182 3.93 4.50 13.05
CA ASP A 182 4.77 3.34 13.33
C ASP A 182 3.83 2.13 13.31
N THR A 183 3.49 1.66 12.10
CA THR A 183 2.38 0.72 11.85
C THR A 183 2.51 -0.56 12.68
N GLY A 184 3.69 -1.20 12.65
CA GLY A 184 3.98 -2.38 13.44
C GLY A 184 4.27 -2.07 14.91
N GLY A 185 4.43 -0.79 15.28
CA GLY A 185 4.48 -0.31 16.66
C GLY A 185 3.11 0.12 17.21
N PHE A 186 2.04 0.03 16.41
CA PHE A 186 0.65 0.36 16.78
C PHE A 186 0.48 1.75 17.39
N ARG A 187 1.17 2.75 16.81
CA ARG A 187 1.19 4.11 17.34
C ARG A 187 1.47 5.17 16.28
N LEU A 188 1.02 6.38 16.57
CA LEU A 188 1.51 7.59 15.91
C LEU A 188 2.56 8.27 16.80
N MET A 189 3.70 8.59 16.22
CA MET A 189 4.79 9.29 16.89
C MET A 189 5.00 10.65 16.26
N ARG A 190 5.35 11.65 17.07
CA ARG A 190 5.67 13.00 16.64
C ARG A 190 7.11 13.33 16.95
N TRP A 191 7.83 13.74 15.93
CA TRP A 191 9.16 14.32 16.07
C TRP A 191 9.03 15.84 16.14
N PRO A 192 9.56 16.49 17.19
CA PRO A 192 9.58 17.95 17.25
C PRO A 192 10.49 18.50 16.14
N TYR A 193 10.29 19.75 15.74
CA TYR A 193 11.18 20.38 14.77
C TYR A 193 12.49 20.84 15.41
N LEU A 194 13.56 20.92 14.61
CA LEU A 194 14.77 21.66 14.96
C LEU A 194 14.43 23.16 15.07
N LYS A 195 14.99 23.85 16.07
CA LYS A 195 14.72 25.27 16.33
C LYS A 195 14.92 26.12 15.07
N ASN A 196 13.94 26.98 14.77
CA ASN A 196 13.93 27.86 13.60
C ASN A 196 13.98 27.14 12.24
N SER A 197 13.58 25.88 12.18
CA SER A 197 13.43 25.15 10.93
C SER A 197 12.19 24.25 10.98
N TYR A 198 11.81 23.71 9.83
CA TYR A 198 10.77 22.68 9.74
C TYR A 198 11.35 21.28 9.47
N ILE A 199 12.64 21.12 9.76
CA ILE A 199 13.31 19.82 9.70
C ILE A 199 13.01 19.08 11.02
N PRO A 200 12.44 17.86 10.97
CA PRO A 200 12.27 17.02 12.15
C PRO A 200 13.59 16.80 12.90
N ASN A 201 13.57 17.00 14.21
CA ASN A 201 14.69 16.71 15.10
C ASN A 201 14.66 15.23 15.48
N PHE A 202 15.26 14.39 14.65
CA PHE A 202 15.36 12.96 14.92
C PHE A 202 16.35 12.57 16.02
N THR A 203 17.08 13.53 16.60
CA THR A 203 17.94 13.29 17.77
C THR A 203 17.21 13.44 19.10
N ALA A 204 16.11 14.18 19.12
CA ALA A 204 15.21 14.22 20.26
C ALA A 204 14.30 12.99 20.25
N PRO A 205 13.91 12.42 21.40
CA PRO A 205 12.96 11.31 21.44
C PRO A 205 11.59 11.72 20.89
N PRO A 206 10.85 10.79 20.26
CA PRO A 206 9.54 11.11 19.72
C PRO A 206 8.52 11.22 20.85
N GLU A 207 7.55 12.11 20.68
CA GLU A 207 6.34 12.13 21.50
C GLU A 207 5.33 11.12 20.96
N LEU A 208 4.65 10.40 21.86
CA LEU A 208 3.52 9.55 21.49
C LEU A 208 2.27 10.43 21.28
N VAL A 209 1.71 10.43 20.07
CA VAL A 209 0.49 11.20 19.75
C VAL A 209 -0.75 10.37 19.98
N VAL A 210 -0.80 9.18 19.38
CA VAL A 210 -1.92 8.24 19.48
C VAL A 210 -1.36 6.85 19.70
N LYS A 211 -1.97 6.12 20.63
CA LYS A 211 -1.79 4.68 20.79
C LYS A 211 -3.04 3.99 20.24
N THR A 212 -2.92 3.28 19.12
CA THR A 212 -4.07 2.66 18.45
C THR A 212 -4.45 1.32 19.09
N ALA A 213 -3.49 0.65 19.74
CA ALA A 213 -3.73 -0.55 20.54
C ALA A 213 -2.91 -0.57 21.85
N THR A 214 -3.53 -0.97 22.95
CA THR A 214 -2.86 -1.51 24.13
C THR A 214 -2.72 -3.02 23.94
N MET A 215 -1.59 -3.48 23.43
CA MET A 215 -1.20 -4.87 23.62
C MET A 215 -0.85 -5.06 25.10
N ASP A 216 -1.80 -5.53 25.88
CA ASP A 216 -1.47 -6.43 26.99
C ASP A 216 -1.29 -7.81 26.37
N MET A 217 -0.21 -8.01 25.60
CA MET A 217 0.14 -9.37 25.24
C MET A 217 0.49 -10.10 26.54
N PRO A 218 -0.23 -11.18 26.90
CA PRO A 218 0.21 -12.01 27.99
C PRO A 218 1.61 -12.49 27.62
N GLN A 219 2.63 -12.01 28.32
CA GLN A 219 3.98 -12.55 28.23
C GLN A 219 3.87 -14.02 28.65
N PRO A 220 4.06 -15.00 27.76
CA PRO A 220 3.93 -16.39 28.15
C PRO A 220 5.19 -16.75 28.97
N MET A 221 5.12 -16.54 30.28
CA MET A 221 6.08 -17.11 31.22
C MET A 221 5.59 -18.51 31.64
N GLY A 222 5.53 -19.46 30.70
CA GLY A 222 5.08 -20.83 30.98
C GLY A 222 4.78 -21.70 29.76
N VAL A 223 4.44 -22.96 30.02
CA VAL A 223 3.96 -23.92 29.01
C VAL A 223 2.62 -23.42 28.46
N ILE A 224 2.54 -23.15 27.16
CA ILE A 224 1.35 -22.68 26.48
C ILE A 224 0.28 -23.79 26.51
N THR A 225 -0.81 -23.58 27.24
CA THR A 225 -1.96 -24.49 27.19
C THR A 225 -2.78 -24.27 25.91
N PRO A 226 -3.65 -25.21 25.49
CA PRO A 226 -4.57 -24.99 24.37
C PRO A 226 -5.47 -23.76 24.53
N GLU A 227 -5.88 -23.44 25.76
CA GLU A 227 -6.68 -22.24 26.08
C GLU A 227 -5.83 -20.96 25.95
N ASP A 228 -4.56 -21.00 26.35
CA ASP A 228 -3.62 -19.91 26.11
C ASP A 228 -3.35 -19.75 24.61
N ALA A 229 -3.19 -20.83 23.85
CA ALA A 229 -3.04 -20.79 22.41
C ALA A 229 -4.28 -20.18 21.73
N GLN A 230 -5.49 -20.43 22.23
CA GLN A 230 -6.71 -19.80 21.72
C GLN A 230 -6.80 -18.32 22.10
N LYS A 231 -6.42 -17.93 23.33
CA LYS A 231 -6.36 -16.53 23.77
C LYS A 231 -5.29 -15.75 23.01
N ILE A 232 -4.10 -16.32 22.86
CA ILE A 232 -3.00 -15.81 22.03
C ILE A 232 -3.45 -15.72 20.58
N GLY A 233 -4.12 -16.74 20.03
CA GLY A 233 -4.66 -16.73 18.67
C GLY A 233 -5.69 -15.62 18.45
N LYS A 234 -6.61 -15.39 19.41
CA LYS A 234 -7.57 -14.27 19.38
C LYS A 234 -6.90 -12.91 19.55
N ALA A 235 -5.91 -12.80 20.44
CA ALA A 235 -5.12 -11.59 20.63
C ALA A 235 -4.29 -11.27 19.38
N LEU A 236 -3.66 -12.27 18.77
CA LEU A 236 -2.94 -12.16 17.50
C LEU A 236 -3.89 -11.78 16.36
N ALA A 237 -5.07 -12.39 16.30
CA ALA A 237 -6.11 -12.00 15.35
C ALA A 237 -6.58 -10.55 15.56
N ALA A 238 -6.68 -10.09 16.80
CA ALA A 238 -6.98 -8.70 17.12
C ALA A 238 -5.81 -7.75 16.82
N THR A 239 -4.55 -8.20 16.90
CA THR A 239 -3.35 -7.44 16.46
C THR A 239 -3.21 -7.35 14.95
N PHE A 240 -3.95 -8.18 14.21
CA PHE A 240 -4.05 -7.98 12.78
C PHE A 240 -4.82 -6.70 12.46
N TYR A 241 -5.75 -6.27 13.31
CA TYR A 241 -6.47 -5.02 13.16
C TYR A 241 -5.84 -3.92 14.07
N ASN A 242 -6.10 -2.65 13.76
CA ASN A 242 -5.60 -1.47 14.50
C ASN A 242 -4.17 -1.00 14.21
N GLN A 243 -3.61 -1.40 13.07
CA GLN A 243 -2.32 -0.90 12.62
C GLN A 243 -2.52 0.44 11.89
N PRO A 244 -1.99 1.58 12.41
CA PRO A 244 -2.15 2.86 11.75
C PRO A 244 -1.39 2.83 10.43
N TYR A 245 -2.10 3.01 9.32
CA TYR A 245 -1.50 2.92 7.99
C TYR A 245 -1.39 4.31 7.36
N PHE A 246 -2.53 4.98 7.14
CA PHE A 246 -2.59 6.39 6.71
C PHE A 246 -3.36 7.22 7.73
N PHE A 247 -3.07 8.51 7.79
CA PHE A 247 -3.80 9.41 8.65
C PHE A 247 -3.80 10.83 8.08
N GLU A 248 -4.80 11.59 8.48
CA GLU A 248 -4.99 12.98 8.13
C GLU A 248 -5.30 13.78 9.40
N GLN A 249 -4.77 15.00 9.48
CA GLN A 249 -5.13 15.95 10.53
C GLN A 249 -6.16 16.94 10.00
N MET A 250 -7.24 17.11 10.76
CA MET A 250 -8.33 18.01 10.40
C MET A 250 -8.06 19.43 10.93
N ALA A 251 -8.85 20.40 10.45
CA ALA A 251 -8.66 21.80 10.81
C ALA A 251 -8.90 22.09 12.30
N ASP A 252 -9.69 21.25 12.99
CA ASP A 252 -9.92 21.31 14.43
C ASP A 252 -8.84 20.58 15.25
N GLY A 253 -7.78 20.09 14.59
CA GLY A 253 -6.68 19.34 15.21
C GLY A 253 -6.98 17.86 15.45
N SER A 254 -8.20 17.39 15.16
CA SER A 254 -8.55 15.96 15.25
C SER A 254 -7.82 15.14 14.18
N TRP A 255 -7.71 13.84 14.43
CA TRP A 255 -7.00 12.89 13.57
C TRP A 255 -7.96 11.85 13.05
N TRP A 256 -7.94 11.65 11.74
CA TRP A 256 -8.53 10.47 11.12
C TRP A 256 -7.41 9.50 10.79
N ILE A 257 -7.51 8.28 11.29
CA ILE A 257 -6.53 7.22 11.09
C ILE A 257 -7.23 6.08 10.37
N LEU A 258 -6.72 5.75 9.19
CA LEU A 258 -7.05 4.52 8.50
C LEU A 258 -6.20 3.40 9.07
N GLU A 259 -6.85 2.53 9.83
CA GLU A 259 -6.27 1.33 10.40
C GLU A 259 -6.64 0.13 9.54
N SER A 260 -5.64 -0.66 9.13
CA SER A 260 -5.87 -1.84 8.30
C SER A 260 -5.57 -3.14 9.04
N GLY A 261 -6.19 -4.22 8.56
CA GLY A 261 -5.83 -5.60 8.86
C GLY A 261 -4.43 -5.96 8.32
N THR A 262 -3.63 -6.83 8.96
CA THR A 262 -2.44 -7.42 8.31
C THR A 262 -2.80 -8.27 7.08
N VAL A 263 -4.02 -8.80 7.07
CA VAL A 263 -4.60 -9.54 5.95
C VAL A 263 -5.26 -8.64 4.91
N LEU A 264 -5.29 -7.31 5.15
CA LEU A 264 -5.77 -6.32 4.20
C LEU A 264 -7.17 -6.66 3.64
N ASP A 265 -8.07 -7.15 4.51
CA ASP A 265 -9.43 -7.57 4.16
C ASP A 265 -10.52 -6.62 4.68
N LYS A 266 -10.16 -5.75 5.63
CA LYS A 266 -11.04 -4.72 6.22
C LYS A 266 -10.23 -3.51 6.66
N GLY A 267 -10.66 -2.33 6.19
CA GLY A 267 -10.26 -1.05 6.77
C GLY A 267 -11.18 -0.60 7.90
N VAL A 268 -10.60 0.04 8.89
CA VAL A 268 -11.33 0.73 9.95
C VAL A 268 -10.81 2.16 10.01
N LEU A 269 -11.72 3.12 9.82
CA LEU A 269 -11.41 4.52 9.94
C LEU A 269 -11.73 4.97 11.38
N ARG A 270 -10.74 5.45 12.12
CA ARG A 270 -10.90 5.91 13.50
C ARG A 270 -10.63 7.40 13.63
N GLN A 271 -11.48 8.07 14.39
CA GLN A 271 -11.25 9.46 14.76
C GLN A 271 -10.65 9.54 16.17
N TYR A 272 -9.64 10.37 16.32
CA TYR A 272 -9.06 10.78 17.59
C TYR A 272 -9.17 12.30 17.73
N ASP A 273 -9.41 12.80 18.93
CA ASP A 273 -9.37 14.23 19.19
C ASP A 273 -7.92 14.79 19.15
N ALA A 274 -7.78 16.09 19.34
CA ALA A 274 -6.48 16.75 19.35
C ALA A 274 -5.55 16.27 20.49
N GLN A 275 -6.11 15.63 21.52
CA GLN A 275 -5.38 15.02 22.64
C GLN A 275 -5.06 13.54 22.40
N GLY A 276 -5.41 12.99 21.24
CA GLY A 276 -5.15 11.60 20.89
C GLY A 276 -6.08 10.60 21.56
N LYS A 277 -7.20 11.05 22.14
CA LYS A 277 -8.24 10.15 22.67
C LYS A 277 -9.18 9.75 21.54
N ARG A 278 -9.48 8.45 21.47
CA ARG A 278 -10.40 7.91 20.47
C ARG A 278 -11.82 8.44 20.69
N VAL A 279 -12.40 9.03 19.64
CA VAL A 279 -13.76 9.59 19.64
C VAL A 279 -14.72 8.68 18.87
N GLN A 280 -14.31 8.18 17.70
CA GLN A 280 -15.21 7.47 16.80
C GLN A 280 -14.52 6.35 16.04
N THR A 281 -15.30 5.41 15.52
CA THR A 281 -14.87 4.32 14.66
C THR A 281 -15.91 4.09 13.57
N VAL A 282 -15.44 3.94 12.34
CA VAL A 282 -16.25 3.61 11.17
C VAL A 282 -15.61 2.44 10.44
N GLU A 283 -16.40 1.42 10.18
CA GLU A 283 -15.98 0.31 9.33
C GLU A 283 -16.11 0.75 7.87
N THR A 284 -15.05 0.53 7.07
CA THR A 284 -15.13 0.79 5.63
C THR A 284 -15.92 -0.35 4.98
N PRO A 285 -16.95 -0.04 4.16
CA PRO A 285 -17.85 -1.07 3.65
C PRO A 285 -17.12 -1.97 2.65
N ASN A 286 -16.90 -3.24 3.00
CA ASN A 286 -16.35 -4.29 2.13
C ASN A 286 -15.13 -3.88 1.28
N THR A 287 -14.27 -3.04 1.87
CA THR A 287 -13.10 -2.48 1.22
C THR A 287 -11.93 -2.49 2.19
N ASP A 288 -10.73 -2.68 1.65
CA ASP A 288 -9.49 -2.46 2.37
C ASP A 288 -8.74 -1.30 1.71
N PRO A 289 -9.12 -0.06 2.05
CA PRO A 289 -8.40 1.08 1.54
C PRO A 289 -6.97 1.06 2.06
N ILE A 290 -6.02 1.27 1.14
CA ILE A 290 -4.59 1.34 1.44
C ILE A 290 -4.04 2.71 1.07
N SER A 291 -4.90 3.72 0.98
CA SER A 291 -4.51 5.11 0.81
C SER A 291 -5.68 6.00 1.18
N MET A 292 -5.37 7.15 1.77
CA MET A 292 -6.33 8.15 2.19
C MET A 292 -5.74 9.53 1.95
N THR A 293 -6.58 10.46 1.53
CA THR A 293 -6.23 11.87 1.43
C THR A 293 -7.43 12.74 1.78
N LYS A 294 -7.19 13.91 2.36
CA LYS A 294 -8.23 14.90 2.62
C LYS A 294 -8.61 15.66 1.34
N LEU A 295 -9.90 15.86 1.08
CA LEU A 295 -10.40 16.66 -0.06
C LEU A 295 -11.36 17.74 0.43
N GLY A 296 -10.91 18.98 0.55
CA GLY A 296 -11.70 20.04 1.19
C GLY A 296 -11.70 19.94 2.71
N GLN A 297 -12.67 20.56 3.39
CA GLN A 297 -12.65 20.68 4.84
C GLN A 297 -13.14 19.41 5.56
N ASN A 298 -14.19 18.77 5.03
CA ASN A 298 -14.98 17.75 5.73
C ASN A 298 -15.09 16.42 4.96
N ASN A 299 -14.19 16.18 4.00
CA ASN A 299 -14.19 14.97 3.22
C ASN A 299 -12.82 14.29 3.26
N LEU A 300 -12.86 12.97 3.35
CA LEU A 300 -11.72 12.10 3.13
C LEU A 300 -12.02 11.23 1.92
N ILE A 301 -11.05 11.12 1.02
CA ILE A 301 -11.10 10.15 -0.06
C ILE A 301 -10.30 8.93 0.34
N LEU A 302 -10.94 7.78 0.34
CA LEU A 302 -10.32 6.48 0.56
C LEU A 302 -10.14 5.77 -0.78
N ALA A 303 -8.95 5.25 -1.04
CA ALA A 303 -8.68 4.44 -2.21
C ALA A 303 -8.54 2.96 -1.85
N ASP A 304 -9.53 2.18 -2.25
CA ASP A 304 -9.43 0.73 -2.28
C ASP A 304 -8.66 0.32 -3.53
N SER A 305 -7.35 0.16 -3.34
CA SER A 305 -6.46 -0.23 -4.42
C SER A 305 -6.69 -1.69 -4.85
N LEU A 306 -7.27 -2.52 -3.98
CA LEU A 306 -7.54 -3.91 -4.31
C LEU A 306 -8.73 -4.04 -5.26
N ASN A 307 -9.78 -3.28 -5.05
CA ASN A 307 -10.99 -3.31 -5.90
C ASN A 307 -11.06 -2.16 -6.91
N SER A 308 -10.02 -1.32 -6.96
CA SER A 308 -9.96 -0.10 -7.77
C SER A 308 -11.20 0.78 -7.54
N LYS A 309 -11.47 1.14 -6.28
CA LYS A 309 -12.61 2.01 -5.93
C LYS A 309 -12.13 3.23 -5.17
N LEU A 310 -12.83 4.34 -5.38
CA LEU A 310 -12.71 5.53 -4.55
C LEU A 310 -13.99 5.68 -3.73
N LEU A 311 -13.83 5.94 -2.45
CA LEU A 311 -14.93 6.23 -1.53
C LEU A 311 -14.75 7.65 -1.00
N ASP A 312 -15.83 8.43 -1.07
CA ASP A 312 -15.96 9.69 -0.34
C ASP A 312 -16.50 9.39 1.04
N VAL A 313 -15.78 9.84 2.06
CA VAL A 313 -16.21 9.82 3.45
C VAL A 313 -16.45 11.25 3.87
N TYR A 314 -17.70 11.66 3.78
CA TYR A 314 -18.15 12.95 4.25
C TYR A 314 -18.51 12.86 5.73
N TYR A 315 -17.99 13.78 6.52
CA TYR A 315 -18.25 13.82 7.95
C TYR A 315 -18.82 15.18 8.36
N GLN A 316 -19.97 15.15 9.02
CA GLN A 316 -20.64 16.36 9.48
C GLN A 316 -20.92 16.22 10.97
N LYS A 317 -20.42 17.17 11.76
CA LYS A 317 -20.82 17.27 13.16
C LYS A 317 -22.32 17.57 13.20
N SER A 318 -23.10 16.67 13.80
CA SER A 318 -24.53 16.92 13.96
C SER A 318 -24.74 18.11 14.89
N GLN A 319 -25.68 19.00 14.56
CA GLN A 319 -26.07 20.08 15.46
C GLN A 319 -26.96 19.59 16.61
N PHE A 320 -27.53 18.38 16.48
CA PHE A 320 -28.52 17.82 17.40
C PHE A 320 -27.98 16.66 18.23
N LEU A 321 -26.97 15.96 17.71
CA LEU A 321 -26.29 14.88 18.39
C LEU A 321 -24.87 15.36 18.60
N ASP A 322 -24.29 15.18 19.79
CA ASP A 322 -22.85 15.37 20.03
C ASP A 322 -21.97 14.33 19.31
N ASN A 323 -22.49 13.77 18.21
CA ASN A 323 -21.88 12.75 17.37
C ASN A 323 -21.67 13.30 15.95
N VAL A 324 -20.61 12.83 15.31
CA VAL A 324 -20.36 13.10 13.89
C VAL A 324 -21.12 12.07 13.05
N VAL A 325 -21.93 12.56 12.12
CA VAL A 325 -22.60 11.73 11.12
C VAL A 325 -21.64 11.52 9.97
N LEU A 326 -21.46 10.27 9.58
CA LEU A 326 -20.56 9.85 8.53
C LEU A 326 -21.36 9.23 7.40
N THR A 327 -21.15 9.75 6.19
CA THR A 327 -21.73 9.22 4.97
C THR A 327 -20.59 8.68 4.12
N VAL A 328 -20.69 7.41 3.73
CA VAL A 328 -19.74 6.78 2.82
C VAL A 328 -20.45 6.53 1.49
N SER A 329 -19.91 7.09 0.41
CA SER A 329 -20.44 6.91 -0.94
C SER A 329 -19.31 6.68 -1.95
N PRO A 330 -19.58 6.06 -3.10
CA PRO A 330 -18.61 6.05 -4.21
C PRO A 330 -18.24 7.48 -4.61
N PHE A 331 -16.94 7.73 -4.85
CA PHE A 331 -16.45 9.01 -5.36
C PHE A 331 -16.14 8.93 -6.86
N GLY A 332 -16.43 10.01 -7.58
CA GLY A 332 -16.15 10.14 -9.01
C GLY A 332 -17.39 10.01 -9.90
N ASP A 333 -17.35 10.70 -11.04
CA ASP A 333 -18.39 10.64 -12.06
C ASP A 333 -18.32 9.36 -12.91
N GLY A 334 -19.05 9.30 -14.03
CA GLY A 334 -18.99 8.17 -14.96
C GLY A 334 -17.57 7.93 -15.50
N THR A 335 -16.84 8.99 -15.83
CA THR A 335 -15.51 8.88 -16.44
C THR A 335 -14.48 8.32 -15.44
N VAL A 336 -14.51 8.78 -14.19
CA VAL A 336 -13.64 8.21 -13.14
C VAL A 336 -13.96 6.73 -12.92
N ARG A 337 -15.25 6.37 -12.89
CA ARG A 337 -15.68 4.97 -12.73
C ARG A 337 -15.20 4.08 -13.88
N ASP A 338 -15.33 4.53 -15.13
CA ASP A 338 -14.88 3.76 -16.30
C ASP A 338 -13.36 3.51 -16.27
N ILE A 339 -12.57 4.52 -15.87
CA ILE A 339 -11.12 4.38 -15.69
C ILE A 339 -10.81 3.28 -14.67
N LEU A 340 -11.47 3.35 -13.51
CA LEU A 340 -11.25 2.43 -12.41
C LEU A 340 -11.76 1.00 -12.71
N GLU A 341 -12.88 0.87 -13.42
CA GLU A 341 -13.40 -0.40 -13.89
C GLU A 341 -12.44 -1.07 -14.87
N ASN A 342 -11.84 -0.30 -15.80
CA ASN A 342 -10.82 -0.82 -16.71
C ASN A 342 -9.57 -1.32 -15.95
N VAL A 343 -9.13 -0.61 -14.90
CA VAL A 343 -8.04 -1.08 -14.04
C VAL A 343 -8.40 -2.40 -13.37
N ASN A 344 -9.61 -2.48 -12.78
CA ASN A 344 -10.09 -3.69 -12.12
C ASN A 344 -10.22 -4.88 -13.08
N GLN A 345 -10.78 -4.67 -14.27
CA GLN A 345 -10.93 -5.70 -15.30
C GLN A 345 -9.57 -6.20 -15.80
N THR A 346 -8.63 -5.29 -16.08
CA THR A 346 -7.28 -5.64 -16.53
C THR A 346 -6.56 -6.49 -15.47
N ARG A 347 -6.64 -6.10 -14.20
CA ARG A 347 -6.13 -6.90 -13.10
C ARG A 347 -6.81 -8.26 -13.00
N GLY A 348 -8.14 -8.31 -13.10
CA GLY A 348 -8.91 -9.56 -13.08
C GLY A 348 -8.45 -10.54 -14.16
N ASN A 349 -8.15 -10.03 -15.36
CA ASN A 349 -7.60 -10.82 -16.46
C ASN A 349 -6.22 -11.40 -16.10
N TYR A 350 -5.30 -10.61 -15.55
CA TYR A 350 -4.00 -11.12 -15.10
C TYR A 350 -4.12 -12.16 -14.00
N GLN A 351 -5.02 -11.95 -13.03
CA GLN A 351 -5.29 -12.93 -11.99
C GLN A 351 -5.88 -14.23 -12.55
N LEU A 352 -6.76 -14.14 -13.56
CA LEU A 352 -7.31 -15.30 -14.24
C LEU A 352 -6.21 -16.09 -14.94
N VAL A 353 -5.33 -15.43 -15.69
CA VAL A 353 -4.19 -16.09 -16.36
C VAL A 353 -3.28 -16.77 -15.32
N ALA A 354 -2.95 -16.10 -14.22
CA ALA A 354 -2.15 -16.69 -13.15
C ALA A 354 -2.80 -17.94 -12.53
N LYS A 355 -4.14 -17.94 -12.34
CA LYS A 355 -4.90 -19.11 -11.88
C LYS A 355 -4.91 -20.24 -12.91
N VAL A 356 -5.06 -19.92 -14.20
CA VAL A 356 -4.97 -20.90 -15.30
C VAL A 356 -3.58 -21.55 -15.33
N CYS A 357 -2.49 -20.78 -15.18
CA CYS A 357 -1.14 -21.34 -15.07
C CYS A 357 -1.02 -22.30 -13.88
N LEU A 358 -1.58 -21.95 -12.71
CA LEU A 358 -1.60 -22.82 -11.53
C LEU A 358 -2.35 -24.13 -11.79
N PHE A 359 -3.51 -24.04 -12.45
CA PHE A 359 -4.30 -25.20 -12.85
C PHE A 359 -3.54 -26.11 -13.82
N LEU A 360 -2.84 -25.54 -14.81
CA LEU A 360 -2.02 -26.30 -15.77
C LEU A 360 -0.86 -27.02 -15.10
N ILE A 361 -0.20 -26.40 -14.11
CA ILE A 361 0.84 -27.06 -13.30
C ILE A 361 0.30 -28.32 -12.63
N ALA A 362 -0.94 -28.31 -12.15
CA ALA A 362 -1.58 -29.48 -11.54
C ALA A 362 -2.01 -30.54 -12.56
N LEU A 363 -2.43 -30.13 -13.77
CA LEU A 363 -2.84 -31.05 -14.83
C LEU A 363 -1.67 -31.79 -15.49
N ILE A 364 -0.47 -31.18 -15.56
CA ILE A 364 0.68 -31.78 -16.23
C ILE A 364 1.07 -33.14 -15.62
N PRO A 365 1.23 -33.28 -14.28
CA PRO A 365 1.48 -34.60 -13.66
C PRO A 365 0.37 -35.62 -13.92
N LEU A 366 -0.89 -35.18 -13.95
CA LEU A 366 -2.01 -36.09 -14.23
C LEU A 366 -1.96 -36.60 -15.67
N ALA A 367 -1.73 -35.71 -16.64
CA ALA A 367 -1.55 -36.06 -18.04
C ALA A 367 -0.32 -36.95 -18.24
N ALA A 368 0.77 -36.68 -17.51
CA ALA A 368 1.98 -37.50 -17.48
C ALA A 368 1.67 -38.95 -17.10
N ILE A 369 0.97 -39.14 -15.98
CA ILE A 369 0.60 -40.46 -15.45
C ILE A 369 -0.25 -41.22 -16.48
N LEU A 370 -1.25 -40.55 -17.07
CA LEU A 370 -2.11 -41.16 -18.09
C LEU A 370 -1.32 -41.54 -19.35
N LEU A 371 -0.41 -40.67 -19.80
CA LEU A 371 0.45 -40.92 -20.95
C LEU A 371 1.40 -42.10 -20.70
N PHE A 372 2.05 -42.16 -19.54
CA PHE A 372 2.92 -43.28 -19.17
C PHE A 372 2.18 -44.61 -19.14
N ARG A 373 0.98 -44.64 -18.54
CA ARG A 373 0.11 -45.83 -18.55
C ARG A 373 -0.23 -46.26 -19.97
N ARG A 374 -0.60 -45.32 -20.84
CA ARG A 374 -0.93 -45.61 -22.25
C ARG A 374 0.26 -46.14 -23.04
N LEU A 375 1.48 -45.69 -22.73
CA LEU A 375 2.71 -46.17 -23.35
C LEU A 375 3.21 -47.53 -22.79
N GLY A 376 2.52 -48.07 -21.78
CA GLY A 376 2.80 -49.38 -21.19
C GLY A 376 3.90 -49.38 -20.13
N TYR A 377 4.25 -48.21 -19.56
CA TYR A 377 5.18 -48.13 -18.44
C TYR A 377 4.51 -48.55 -17.13
N ASP A 378 5.23 -49.30 -16.29
CA ASP A 378 4.78 -49.62 -14.93
C ASP A 378 5.21 -48.54 -13.94
N LEU A 379 4.24 -47.76 -13.46
CA LEU A 379 4.46 -46.70 -12.49
C LEU A 379 4.56 -47.22 -11.04
N ASN A 380 4.27 -48.49 -10.80
CA ASN A 380 4.37 -49.14 -9.48
C ASN A 380 5.64 -50.00 -9.34
N ALA A 381 6.43 -50.12 -10.41
CA ALA A 381 7.70 -50.85 -10.35
C ALA A 381 8.61 -50.20 -9.30
N LYS A 382 9.11 -51.00 -8.37
CA LYS A 382 10.10 -50.53 -7.39
C LYS A 382 11.34 -50.07 -8.15
N LEU A 383 11.73 -48.81 -7.94
CA LEU A 383 12.96 -48.21 -8.46
C LEU A 383 14.20 -48.99 -8.04
#